data_AF-A0A7J0CHI0-F1
#
_entry.id   AF-A0A7J0CHI0-F1
#
_cell.length_a   1.000
_cell.length_b   1.000
_cell.length_c   1.000
_cell.angle_alpha   90.00
_cell.angle_beta   90.00
_cell.angle_gamma   90.00
#
_symmetry.space_group_name_H-M   'P 1'
#
loop_
_entity.id
_entity.type
_entity.pdbx_description
1 polymer ?
#
loop_
_entity_poly.entity_id
_entity_poly.type
_entity_poly.pdbx_seq_one_letter_code
_entity_poly.pdbx_strand_id
1 'polypeptide(L)'
;MPGRAAGMVRGTESGFLAAHDGRVVRLFDASGDEPELEGEVKAPSCIGPYGEIVGMGFTSNGSELTTVWDEGAVTTVDPVTRTVTGCMRLKDMAGKKLLDQLPVGRTTISADVVASYSGPGGGDDQAVLLLTTNEVVAVDLRTKKVSVLIPGAEVPGEATLVQSSHDTVTLATGGGVLAWDRVGRKRIAYPLGGLSSRPEAMEQDGDHVVIAGKSGTAVIPVRPGIDTASEPLSVPTGGRSVAAVRASDGTVVAAGSARVTVLGNHAAQRALPSADLSTSAAFGSGHTLLLTDYMTNTSHGLYTIDLDTKPNPAGAAPPSYEHSTEYSASSAYINDVAISDKFVVAAGQNRGFSAVTVWKRDGTFQQELLMSPVEDRQRKAEERIAAQVAFAPEANVLVARNAVGEVAIWSTKTWDLLGMIPLKSTSTAMAIHGRTGAFTEGTGKQTRVVLVDLVTRKRLRTSPAPDVARLSVAKDGSRLLAYAWTTNVISVLDPRELTAIRKPLKLPPGEPARDVAISPDGRLVASAVGGQVLVHNLTTGQQAMPPLRDSSGGIVVQLTWSPDGAYLTGVTLLPERERKRPGTVNIWKLAEGSLERRMCDWADGGLSDAEWKQYVDESVDYIDLCKGVTE
;
A
#
# COMPACT_ATOMS: atom_id res chain seq x y z
N MET A 1 -7.14 -19.18 -32.03
CA MET A 1 -6.64 -17.81 -31.81
C MET A 1 -7.05 -17.40 -30.41
N PRO A 2 -6.18 -16.76 -29.60
CA PRO A 2 -6.62 -16.14 -28.36
C PRO A 2 -7.76 -15.16 -28.68
N GLY A 3 -8.92 -15.34 -28.08
CA GLY A 3 -10.10 -14.52 -28.34
C GLY A 3 -9.86 -13.07 -27.89
N ARG A 4 -10.33 -12.10 -28.67
CA ARG A 4 -10.41 -10.71 -28.20
C ARG A 4 -11.53 -10.63 -27.16
N ALA A 5 -11.21 -10.34 -25.91
CA ALA A 5 -12.20 -9.95 -24.91
C ALA A 5 -12.30 -8.42 -24.85
N ALA A 6 -13.51 -7.89 -24.88
CA ALA A 6 -13.85 -6.49 -24.74
C ALA A 6 -15.03 -6.34 -23.76
N GLY A 7 -15.21 -5.12 -23.22
CA GLY A 7 -16.34 -4.76 -22.36
C GLY A 7 -16.55 -5.70 -21.19
N MET A 8 -15.64 -5.66 -20.20
CA MET A 8 -15.79 -6.44 -18.97
C MET A 8 -16.69 -5.71 -17.98
N VAL A 9 -17.67 -6.40 -17.41
CA VAL A 9 -18.53 -5.86 -16.34
C VAL A 9 -18.71 -6.88 -15.23
N ARG A 10 -18.82 -6.41 -13.98
CA ARG A 10 -19.00 -7.27 -12.80
C ARG A 10 -20.33 -6.97 -12.13
N GLY A 11 -21.09 -8.03 -11.82
CA GLY A 11 -22.26 -7.94 -10.96
C GLY A 11 -21.80 -7.99 -9.51
N THR A 12 -21.83 -6.85 -8.81
CA THR A 12 -21.33 -6.74 -7.43
C THR A 12 -22.09 -7.61 -6.44
N GLU A 13 -23.39 -7.82 -6.64
CA GLU A 13 -24.22 -8.70 -5.79
C GLU A 13 -24.26 -10.15 -6.27
N SER A 14 -24.11 -10.39 -7.58
CA SER A 14 -24.26 -11.72 -8.17
C SER A 14 -22.95 -12.51 -8.23
N GLY A 15 -21.80 -11.85 -8.02
CA GLY A 15 -20.48 -12.49 -8.09
C GLY A 15 -20.01 -12.81 -9.52
N PHE A 16 -20.86 -12.61 -10.53
CA PHE A 16 -20.52 -12.87 -11.93
C PHE A 16 -19.65 -11.76 -12.53
N LEU A 17 -18.68 -12.18 -13.31
CA LEU A 17 -17.95 -11.34 -14.26
C LEU A 17 -18.41 -11.72 -15.67
N ALA A 18 -18.71 -10.72 -16.50
CA ALA A 18 -19.08 -10.91 -17.89
C ALA A 18 -18.08 -10.22 -18.81
N ALA A 19 -17.71 -10.87 -19.91
CA ALA A 19 -16.89 -10.30 -20.98
C ALA A 19 -17.45 -10.73 -22.34
N HIS A 20 -17.20 -9.97 -23.40
CA HIS A 20 -17.66 -10.35 -24.73
C HIS A 20 -16.57 -10.28 -25.79
N ASP A 21 -16.72 -11.06 -26.87
CA ASP A 21 -15.87 -10.94 -28.07
C ASP A 21 -16.57 -10.19 -29.22
N GLY A 22 -17.65 -9.50 -28.89
CA GLY A 22 -18.48 -8.73 -29.81
C GLY A 22 -19.83 -9.38 -30.08
N ARG A 23 -19.91 -10.72 -30.08
CA ARG A 23 -21.18 -11.45 -30.32
C ARG A 23 -21.50 -12.52 -29.30
N VAL A 24 -20.49 -13.04 -28.62
CA VAL A 24 -20.66 -14.03 -27.57
C VAL A 24 -20.27 -13.38 -26.25
N VAL A 25 -21.16 -13.49 -25.27
CA VAL A 25 -20.88 -13.14 -23.89
C VAL A 25 -20.36 -14.39 -23.19
N ARG A 26 -19.27 -14.26 -22.45
CA ARG A 26 -18.73 -15.27 -21.55
C ARG A 26 -18.99 -14.82 -20.12
N LEU A 27 -19.51 -15.73 -19.32
CA LEU A 27 -19.83 -15.52 -17.91
C LEU A 27 -18.84 -16.32 -17.07
N PHE A 28 -18.29 -15.67 -16.07
CA PHE A 28 -17.35 -16.24 -15.12
C PHE A 28 -17.88 -16.06 -13.71
N ASP A 29 -17.71 -17.07 -12.86
CA ASP A 29 -17.81 -16.89 -11.41
C ASP A 29 -16.54 -16.19 -10.93
N ALA A 30 -16.69 -14.98 -10.38
CA ALA A 30 -15.61 -14.17 -9.84
C ALA A 30 -15.75 -13.96 -8.32
N SER A 31 -16.34 -14.95 -7.63
CA SER A 31 -16.40 -15.02 -6.17
C SER A 31 -15.14 -15.62 -5.54
N GLY A 32 -14.36 -16.40 -6.30
CA GLY A 32 -13.06 -16.97 -5.92
C GLY A 32 -11.85 -16.13 -6.34
N ASP A 33 -10.65 -16.64 -6.04
CA ASP A 33 -9.36 -15.97 -6.33
C ASP A 33 -9.02 -15.93 -7.84
N GLU A 34 -9.51 -16.90 -8.61
CA GLU A 34 -9.40 -16.94 -10.07
C GLU A 34 -10.82 -17.04 -10.67
N PRO A 35 -11.15 -16.23 -11.71
CA PRO A 35 -12.44 -16.33 -12.37
C PRO A 35 -12.62 -17.66 -13.11
N GLU A 36 -13.63 -18.44 -12.76
CA GLU A 36 -13.95 -19.71 -13.42
C GLU A 36 -15.01 -19.51 -14.50
N LEU A 37 -14.79 -20.08 -15.70
CA LEU A 37 -15.75 -19.96 -16.82
C LEU A 37 -17.01 -20.80 -16.55
N GLU A 38 -18.14 -20.13 -16.34
CA GLU A 38 -19.45 -20.75 -16.11
C GLU A 38 -20.20 -21.06 -17.41
N GLY A 39 -19.93 -20.29 -18.47
CA GLY A 39 -20.47 -20.61 -19.80
C GLY A 39 -20.55 -19.41 -20.73
N GLU A 40 -21.24 -19.63 -21.84
CA GLU A 40 -21.36 -18.64 -22.92
C GLU A 40 -22.82 -18.40 -23.29
N VAL A 41 -23.15 -17.15 -23.60
CA VAL A 41 -24.44 -16.71 -24.13
C VAL A 41 -24.21 -16.16 -25.53
N LYS A 42 -24.76 -16.85 -26.52
CA LYS A 42 -24.67 -16.46 -27.93
C LYS A 42 -25.71 -15.40 -28.26
N ALA A 43 -25.44 -14.60 -29.29
CA ALA A 43 -26.39 -13.64 -29.84
C ALA A 43 -27.78 -14.29 -30.07
N PRO A 44 -28.87 -13.75 -29.49
CA PRO A 44 -30.20 -14.30 -29.67
C PRO A 44 -30.73 -14.10 -31.09
N SER A 45 -31.76 -14.85 -31.46
CA SER A 45 -32.35 -14.83 -32.81
C SER A 45 -32.97 -13.49 -33.23
N CYS A 46 -33.22 -12.59 -32.27
CA CYS A 46 -33.70 -11.24 -32.55
C CYS A 46 -32.61 -10.28 -33.03
N ILE A 47 -31.34 -10.70 -32.94
CA ILE A 47 -30.16 -9.95 -33.38
C ILE A 47 -29.78 -10.39 -34.79
N GLY A 48 -29.43 -9.42 -35.63
CA GLY A 48 -28.95 -9.66 -36.98
C GLY A 48 -27.66 -10.51 -37.02
N PRO A 49 -27.34 -11.10 -38.18
CA PRO A 49 -26.15 -11.93 -38.35
C PRO A 49 -24.82 -11.18 -38.13
N TYR A 50 -24.85 -9.84 -38.20
CA TYR A 50 -23.67 -8.98 -38.09
C TYR A 50 -23.70 -8.01 -36.89
N GLY A 51 -24.75 -8.06 -36.05
CA GLY A 51 -24.82 -7.17 -34.89
C GLY A 51 -23.68 -7.39 -33.88
N GLU A 52 -23.18 -6.33 -33.27
CA GLU A 52 -22.12 -6.40 -32.26
C GLU A 52 -22.53 -5.70 -30.96
N ILE A 53 -22.04 -6.19 -29.83
CA ILE A 53 -22.26 -5.59 -28.51
C ILE A 53 -21.45 -4.29 -28.40
N VAL A 54 -22.13 -3.20 -28.09
CA VAL A 54 -21.57 -1.84 -27.93
C VAL A 54 -21.76 -1.28 -26.51
N GLY A 55 -22.41 -2.04 -25.64
CA GLY A 55 -22.55 -1.75 -24.21
C GLY A 55 -23.07 -2.98 -23.47
N MET A 56 -22.65 -3.15 -22.23
CA MET A 56 -23.05 -4.27 -21.38
C MET A 56 -23.01 -3.81 -19.92
N GLY A 57 -23.89 -4.34 -19.08
CA GLY A 57 -23.89 -4.03 -17.65
C GLY A 57 -24.96 -4.82 -16.91
N PHE A 58 -24.78 -4.96 -15.60
CA PHE A 58 -25.74 -5.66 -14.73
C PHE A 58 -26.82 -4.70 -14.22
N THR A 59 -28.02 -5.23 -14.01
CA THR A 59 -29.10 -4.54 -13.29
C THR A 59 -28.79 -4.43 -11.79
N SER A 60 -29.57 -3.64 -11.04
CA SER A 60 -29.26 -3.17 -9.67
C SER A 60 -29.04 -4.20 -8.60
N ASN A 61 -29.57 -5.38 -8.81
CA ASN A 61 -29.48 -6.54 -7.93
C ASN A 61 -28.55 -7.63 -8.51
N GLY A 62 -27.83 -7.31 -9.59
CA GLY A 62 -27.06 -8.27 -10.37
C GLY A 62 -27.89 -9.39 -11.00
N SER A 63 -29.23 -9.31 -10.97
CA SER A 63 -30.11 -10.43 -11.35
C SER A 63 -30.19 -10.66 -12.84
N GLU A 64 -29.95 -9.62 -13.64
CA GLU A 64 -29.93 -9.73 -15.10
C GLU A 64 -28.70 -9.00 -15.65
N LEU A 65 -28.09 -9.62 -16.66
CA LEU A 65 -27.09 -8.99 -17.50
C LEU A 65 -27.80 -8.36 -18.71
N THR A 66 -27.63 -7.06 -18.88
CA THR A 66 -28.13 -6.32 -20.05
C THR A 66 -27.02 -6.12 -21.06
N THR A 67 -27.33 -6.37 -22.33
CA THR A 67 -26.44 -6.16 -23.47
C THR A 67 -27.12 -5.28 -24.50
N VAL A 68 -26.38 -4.32 -25.03
CA VAL A 68 -26.84 -3.37 -26.04
C VAL A 68 -26.04 -3.60 -27.31
N TRP A 69 -26.76 -3.74 -28.42
CA TRP A 69 -26.22 -4.07 -29.73
C TRP A 69 -26.18 -2.85 -30.64
N ASP A 70 -25.21 -2.81 -31.55
CA ASP A 70 -24.96 -1.72 -32.47
C ASP A 70 -26.15 -1.41 -33.40
N GLU A 71 -27.00 -2.38 -33.71
CA GLU A 71 -28.27 -2.19 -34.44
C GLU A 71 -29.40 -1.62 -33.58
N GLY A 72 -29.14 -1.32 -32.30
CA GLY A 72 -30.08 -0.70 -31.36
C GLY A 72 -31.00 -1.70 -30.67
N ALA A 73 -30.59 -2.97 -30.59
CA ALA A 73 -31.27 -3.96 -29.77
C ALA A 73 -30.73 -3.93 -28.33
N VAL A 74 -31.61 -4.18 -27.36
CA VAL A 74 -31.30 -4.33 -25.95
C VAL A 74 -31.82 -5.69 -25.51
N THR A 75 -30.92 -6.54 -25.00
CA THR A 75 -31.23 -7.90 -24.56
C THR A 75 -30.91 -8.05 -23.08
N THR A 76 -31.78 -8.76 -22.36
CA THR A 76 -31.58 -9.13 -20.96
C THR A 76 -31.33 -10.62 -20.88
N VAL A 77 -30.41 -11.01 -20.01
CA VAL A 77 -29.91 -12.37 -19.86
C VAL A 77 -29.90 -12.71 -18.38
N ASP A 78 -30.48 -13.85 -18.02
CA ASP A 78 -30.30 -14.43 -16.69
C ASP A 78 -28.89 -15.06 -16.64
N PRO A 79 -27.97 -14.54 -15.81
CA PRO A 79 -26.59 -15.01 -15.77
C PRO A 79 -26.46 -16.43 -15.22
N VAL A 80 -27.40 -16.90 -14.39
CA VAL A 80 -27.38 -18.25 -13.79
C VAL A 80 -27.83 -19.29 -14.80
N THR A 81 -29.00 -19.06 -15.41
CA THR A 81 -29.55 -20.00 -16.39
C THR A 81 -28.91 -19.84 -17.77
N ARG A 82 -28.20 -18.73 -18.01
CA ARG A 82 -27.60 -18.35 -19.30
C ARG A 82 -28.66 -18.22 -20.41
N THR A 83 -29.89 -17.90 -20.02
CA THR A 83 -31.02 -17.76 -20.94
C THR A 83 -31.30 -16.30 -21.21
N VAL A 84 -31.65 -15.99 -22.45
CA VAL A 84 -32.10 -14.65 -22.85
C VAL A 84 -33.53 -14.46 -22.36
N THR A 85 -33.74 -13.60 -21.36
CA THR A 85 -35.04 -13.34 -20.73
C THR A 85 -35.85 -12.29 -21.49
N GLY A 86 -35.18 -11.42 -22.26
CA GLY A 86 -35.80 -10.34 -22.99
C GLY A 86 -35.01 -9.90 -24.21
N CYS A 87 -35.73 -9.48 -25.24
CA CYS A 87 -35.15 -8.82 -26.39
C CYS A 87 -36.05 -7.70 -26.90
N MET A 88 -35.49 -6.51 -26.98
CA MET A 88 -36.17 -5.29 -27.37
C MET A 88 -35.37 -4.60 -28.47
N ARG A 89 -36.02 -4.09 -29.51
CA ARG A 89 -35.32 -3.34 -30.57
C ARG A 89 -35.80 -1.92 -30.57
N LEU A 90 -34.87 -0.97 -30.64
CA LEU A 90 -35.19 0.45 -30.61
C LEU A 90 -36.22 0.82 -31.67
N LYS A 91 -36.13 0.25 -32.87
CA LYS A 91 -37.11 0.45 -33.96
C LYS A 91 -38.54 0.00 -33.62
N ASP A 92 -38.70 -0.94 -32.70
CA ASP A 92 -40.01 -1.45 -32.27
C ASP A 92 -40.59 -0.62 -31.11
N MET A 93 -39.76 0.16 -30.40
CA MET A 93 -40.13 0.96 -29.22
C MET A 93 -40.14 2.47 -29.47
N ALA A 94 -39.38 2.94 -30.46
CA ALA A 94 -39.21 4.35 -30.76
C ALA A 94 -40.50 4.98 -31.28
N GLY A 95 -40.81 6.19 -30.80
CA GLY A 95 -41.86 7.00 -31.40
C GLY A 95 -41.52 7.41 -32.83
N LYS A 96 -42.55 7.69 -33.65
CA LYS A 96 -42.43 8.00 -35.09
C LYS A 96 -41.30 8.99 -35.43
N LYS A 97 -41.17 10.08 -34.66
CA LYS A 97 -40.15 11.11 -34.87
C LYS A 97 -38.72 10.55 -34.81
N LEU A 98 -38.43 9.70 -33.82
CA LEU A 98 -37.10 9.09 -33.68
C LEU A 98 -36.92 8.00 -34.74
N LEU A 99 -37.95 7.19 -34.98
CA LEU A 99 -37.91 6.11 -35.98
C LEU A 99 -37.57 6.64 -37.39
N ASP A 100 -38.14 7.78 -37.79
CA ASP A 100 -37.89 8.41 -39.09
C ASP A 100 -36.43 8.89 -39.27
N GLN A 101 -35.65 8.98 -38.18
CA GLN A 101 -34.26 9.46 -38.18
C GLN A 101 -33.24 8.32 -38.06
N LEU A 102 -33.67 7.10 -37.69
CA LEU A 102 -32.77 5.98 -37.49
C LEU A 102 -32.30 5.41 -38.84
N PRO A 103 -30.97 5.22 -39.03
CA PRO A 103 -30.46 4.59 -40.24
C PRO A 103 -30.80 3.09 -40.31
N VAL A 104 -30.75 2.54 -41.52
CA VAL A 104 -30.89 1.10 -41.74
C VAL A 104 -29.56 0.42 -41.42
N GLY A 105 -29.53 -0.40 -40.37
CA GLY A 105 -28.34 -1.13 -39.92
C GLY A 105 -27.87 -0.66 -38.55
N ARG A 106 -26.61 -0.20 -38.46
CA ARG A 106 -26.02 0.29 -37.21
C ARG A 106 -26.66 1.61 -36.79
N THR A 107 -27.28 1.62 -35.61
CA THR A 107 -27.97 2.78 -35.03
C THR A 107 -27.30 3.28 -33.76
N THR A 108 -26.50 2.46 -33.08
CA THR A 108 -25.88 2.74 -31.78
C THR A 108 -24.35 2.68 -31.90
N ILE A 109 -23.67 3.69 -31.37
CA ILE A 109 -22.21 3.81 -31.35
C ILE A 109 -21.63 3.18 -30.09
N SER A 110 -22.20 3.54 -28.94
CA SER A 110 -21.78 3.18 -27.59
C SER A 110 -23.02 3.14 -26.71
N ALA A 111 -23.01 2.34 -25.66
CA ALA A 111 -24.09 2.35 -24.68
C ALA A 111 -23.57 2.07 -23.27
N ASP A 112 -24.38 2.45 -22.29
CA ASP A 112 -24.14 2.20 -20.88
C ASP A 112 -25.42 1.69 -20.21
N VAL A 113 -25.29 0.92 -19.13
CA VAL A 113 -26.43 0.35 -18.39
C VAL A 113 -26.45 0.95 -16.99
N VAL A 114 -27.52 1.70 -16.71
CA VAL A 114 -27.72 2.38 -15.43
C VAL A 114 -28.67 1.55 -14.59
N ALA A 115 -28.13 0.86 -13.59
CA ALA A 115 -28.88 0.17 -12.56
C ALA A 115 -29.65 1.18 -11.68
N SER A 116 -30.90 0.88 -11.31
CA SER A 116 -31.70 1.59 -10.31
C SER A 116 -31.09 1.59 -8.90
N TYR A 117 -31.44 2.59 -8.07
CA TYR A 117 -31.01 2.68 -6.66
C TYR A 117 -32.20 2.82 -5.71
N SER A 118 -32.05 2.28 -4.50
CA SER A 118 -33.05 2.38 -3.44
C SER A 118 -32.99 3.75 -2.76
N GLY A 119 -33.73 4.73 -3.26
CA GLY A 119 -33.86 6.07 -2.67
C GLY A 119 -35.16 6.78 -3.04
N PRO A 120 -35.47 7.96 -2.43
CA PRO A 120 -36.67 8.72 -2.76
C PRO A 120 -36.58 9.23 -4.20
N GLY A 121 -37.35 8.62 -5.10
CA GLY A 121 -37.29 8.86 -6.55
C GLY A 121 -36.75 7.70 -7.40
N GLY A 122 -36.49 6.52 -6.80
CA GLY A 122 -35.96 5.34 -7.49
C GLY A 122 -36.68 5.04 -8.82
N GLY A 123 -35.92 5.15 -9.91
CA GLY A 123 -36.37 4.83 -11.26
C GLY A 123 -36.12 3.37 -11.61
N ASP A 124 -36.62 2.92 -12.77
CA ASP A 124 -36.30 1.59 -13.32
C ASP A 124 -34.89 1.58 -13.92
N ASP A 125 -34.34 0.39 -14.15
CA ASP A 125 -33.06 0.21 -14.84
C ASP A 125 -33.16 0.71 -16.29
N GLN A 126 -32.08 1.31 -16.79
CA GLN A 126 -32.08 1.93 -18.10
C GLN A 126 -30.85 1.57 -18.92
N ALA A 127 -31.06 1.28 -20.19
CA ALA A 127 -29.98 1.30 -21.18
C ALA A 127 -29.90 2.70 -21.80
N VAL A 128 -28.75 3.36 -21.66
CA VAL A 128 -28.46 4.67 -22.25
C VAL A 128 -27.65 4.46 -23.52
N LEU A 129 -28.21 4.86 -24.65
CA LEU A 129 -27.67 4.62 -25.99
C LEU A 129 -27.22 5.94 -26.60
N LEU A 130 -25.96 5.99 -27.06
CA LEU A 130 -25.47 7.00 -27.98
C LEU A 130 -25.73 6.54 -29.41
N LEU A 131 -26.60 7.27 -30.11
CA LEU A 131 -27.01 6.95 -31.47
C LEU A 131 -26.03 7.50 -32.50
N THR A 132 -26.05 6.93 -33.71
CA THR A 132 -25.30 7.42 -34.87
C THR A 132 -25.74 8.81 -35.33
N THR A 133 -26.91 9.27 -34.90
CA THR A 133 -27.41 10.65 -35.08
C THR A 133 -26.84 11.64 -34.07
N ASN A 134 -25.91 11.19 -33.20
CA ASN A 134 -25.33 11.95 -32.08
C ASN A 134 -26.32 12.19 -30.92
N GLU A 135 -27.57 11.73 -31.03
CA GLU A 135 -28.57 11.77 -29.96
C GLU A 135 -28.25 10.75 -28.86
N VAL A 136 -28.56 11.11 -27.61
CA VAL A 136 -28.52 10.18 -26.48
C VAL A 136 -29.93 9.87 -26.02
N VAL A 137 -30.28 8.59 -26.00
CA VAL A 137 -31.60 8.11 -25.58
C VAL A 137 -31.47 7.15 -24.40
N ALA A 138 -32.46 7.15 -23.51
CA ALA A 138 -32.62 6.15 -22.47
C ALA A 138 -33.80 5.23 -22.79
N VAL A 139 -33.55 3.92 -22.75
CA VAL A 139 -34.54 2.86 -22.84
C VAL A 139 -34.76 2.31 -21.44
N ASP A 140 -35.98 2.46 -20.94
CA ASP A 140 -36.41 1.90 -19.66
C ASP A 140 -36.63 0.39 -19.79
N LEU A 141 -35.87 -0.41 -19.04
CA LEU A 141 -35.84 -1.87 -19.24
C LEU A 141 -37.12 -2.55 -18.78
N ARG A 142 -37.87 -1.95 -17.85
CA ARG A 142 -39.15 -2.49 -17.36
C ARG A 142 -40.33 -2.06 -18.22
N THR A 143 -40.45 -0.77 -18.48
CA THR A 143 -41.60 -0.18 -19.19
C THR A 143 -41.43 -0.15 -20.70
N LYS A 144 -40.21 -0.41 -21.19
CA LYS A 144 -39.84 -0.35 -22.62
C LYS A 144 -40.00 1.04 -23.24
N LYS A 145 -40.10 2.07 -22.40
CA LYS A 145 -40.27 3.45 -22.84
C LYS A 145 -38.93 4.04 -23.26
N VAL A 146 -38.92 4.69 -24.42
CA VAL A 146 -37.76 5.42 -24.94
C VAL A 146 -37.92 6.92 -24.64
N SER A 147 -36.87 7.54 -24.11
CA SER A 147 -36.81 8.98 -23.87
C SER A 147 -35.50 9.58 -24.39
N VAL A 148 -35.56 10.77 -24.98
CA VAL A 148 -34.36 11.50 -25.41
C VAL A 148 -33.77 12.22 -24.20
N LEU A 149 -32.52 11.90 -23.87
CA LEU A 149 -31.76 12.57 -22.80
C LEU A 149 -31.03 13.81 -23.31
N ILE A 150 -30.36 13.69 -24.46
CA ILE A 150 -29.60 14.78 -25.08
C ILE A 150 -29.94 14.81 -26.58
N PRO A 151 -30.55 15.90 -27.09
CA PRO A 151 -30.74 16.07 -28.52
C PRO A 151 -29.37 16.16 -29.24
N GLY A 152 -29.24 15.57 -30.42
CA GLY A 152 -27.96 15.50 -31.13
C GLY A 152 -27.38 16.87 -31.50
N ALA A 153 -28.25 17.88 -31.66
CA ALA A 153 -27.84 19.26 -31.91
C ALA A 153 -27.14 19.93 -30.70
N GLU A 154 -27.29 19.38 -29.49
CA GLU A 154 -26.64 19.88 -28.28
C GLU A 154 -25.29 19.21 -28.00
N VAL A 155 -24.95 18.18 -28.76
CA VAL A 155 -23.67 17.45 -28.62
C VAL A 155 -22.60 18.14 -29.47
N PRO A 156 -21.50 18.62 -28.86
CA PRO A 156 -20.44 19.33 -29.58
C PRO A 156 -19.52 18.34 -30.32
N GLY A 157 -19.59 18.35 -31.65
CA GLY A 157 -18.82 17.44 -32.50
C GLY A 157 -19.33 16.00 -32.42
N GLU A 158 -18.60 15.06 -33.04
CA GLU A 158 -18.98 13.65 -33.03
C GLU A 158 -18.65 13.00 -31.68
N ALA A 159 -19.68 12.49 -31.00
CA ALA A 159 -19.53 11.70 -29.79
C ALA A 159 -19.21 10.24 -30.11
N THR A 160 -18.42 9.61 -29.24
CA THR A 160 -17.81 8.31 -29.50
C THR A 160 -17.96 7.32 -28.36
N LEU A 161 -18.11 7.80 -27.12
CA LEU A 161 -18.41 6.99 -25.95
C LEU A 161 -19.49 7.71 -25.13
N VAL A 162 -20.34 6.91 -24.47
CA VAL A 162 -21.30 7.40 -23.46
C VAL A 162 -21.10 6.64 -22.16
N GLN A 163 -21.17 7.37 -21.05
CA GLN A 163 -21.29 6.85 -19.70
C GLN A 163 -22.37 7.63 -18.97
N SER A 164 -23.06 7.01 -18.02
CA SER A 164 -24.17 7.65 -17.33
C SER A 164 -24.31 7.18 -15.89
N SER A 165 -24.60 8.14 -15.01
CA SER A 165 -25.18 7.89 -13.69
C SER A 165 -26.67 8.27 -13.69
N HIS A 166 -27.35 8.17 -12.54
CA HIS A 166 -28.75 8.63 -12.42
C HIS A 166 -28.93 10.11 -12.72
N ASP A 167 -27.96 10.93 -12.32
CA ASP A 167 -28.08 12.39 -12.37
C ASP A 167 -27.39 12.98 -13.59
N THR A 168 -26.44 12.26 -14.19
CA THR A 168 -25.59 12.82 -15.25
C THR A 168 -25.35 11.85 -16.41
N VAL A 169 -25.10 12.42 -17.58
CA VAL A 169 -24.58 11.72 -18.77
C VAL A 169 -23.26 12.38 -19.14
N THR A 170 -22.24 11.58 -19.45
CA THR A 170 -20.98 12.05 -20.00
C THR A 170 -20.71 11.46 -21.38
N LEU A 171 -20.25 12.31 -22.31
CA LEU A 171 -19.94 11.94 -23.70
C LEU A 171 -18.50 12.28 -24.05
N ALA A 172 -17.77 11.31 -24.58
CA ALA A 172 -16.45 11.55 -25.16
C ALA A 172 -16.58 12.04 -26.60
N THR A 173 -16.07 13.23 -26.90
CA THR A 173 -16.06 13.82 -28.25
C THR A 173 -14.64 14.12 -28.73
N GLY A 174 -14.50 14.55 -29.98
CA GLY A 174 -13.23 15.03 -30.51
C GLY A 174 -12.59 16.18 -29.72
N GLY A 175 -13.39 16.99 -29.03
CA GLY A 175 -12.94 18.18 -28.28
C GLY A 175 -12.95 18.03 -26.77
N GLY A 176 -13.03 16.79 -26.25
CA GLY A 176 -13.02 16.50 -24.81
C GLY A 176 -14.29 15.80 -24.34
N VAL A 177 -14.56 15.85 -23.03
CA VAL A 177 -15.76 15.23 -22.45
C VAL A 177 -16.85 16.28 -22.23
N LEU A 178 -18.06 16.02 -22.76
CA LEU A 178 -19.27 16.76 -22.41
C LEU A 178 -19.88 16.12 -21.16
N ALA A 179 -20.17 16.91 -20.13
CA ALA A 179 -20.99 16.50 -19.01
C ALA A 179 -22.36 17.18 -19.06
N TRP A 180 -23.42 16.41 -18.86
CA TRP A 180 -24.81 16.83 -19.00
C TRP A 180 -25.63 16.42 -17.78
N ASP A 181 -26.44 17.36 -17.29
CA ASP A 181 -27.38 17.17 -16.18
C ASP A 181 -28.68 16.56 -16.71
N ARG A 182 -28.99 15.32 -16.31
CA ARG A 182 -30.17 14.58 -16.76
C ARG A 182 -31.47 15.19 -16.25
N VAL A 183 -31.45 15.70 -15.01
CA VAL A 183 -32.61 16.25 -14.33
C VAL A 183 -32.87 17.68 -14.79
N GLY A 184 -31.83 18.51 -14.75
CA GLY A 184 -31.89 19.91 -15.18
C GLY A 184 -31.88 20.11 -16.70
N ARG A 185 -31.64 19.04 -17.48
CA ARG A 185 -31.58 19.03 -18.95
C ARG A 185 -30.72 20.16 -19.52
N LYS A 186 -29.50 20.27 -19.00
CA LYS A 186 -28.55 21.31 -19.39
C LYS A 186 -27.13 20.81 -19.30
N ARG A 187 -26.24 21.47 -20.04
CA ARG A 187 -24.80 21.22 -19.96
C ARG A 187 -24.24 21.61 -18.59
N ILE A 188 -23.49 20.70 -17.98
CA ILE A 188 -22.68 20.94 -16.77
C ILE A 188 -21.34 21.58 -17.18
N ALA A 189 -20.59 20.92 -18.07
CA ALA A 189 -19.28 21.37 -18.53
C ALA A 189 -18.93 20.80 -19.92
N TYR A 190 -18.14 21.57 -20.69
CA TYR A 190 -17.45 21.09 -21.90
C TYR A 190 -16.31 22.05 -22.29
N PRO A 191 -15.07 21.57 -22.44
CA PRO A 191 -14.60 20.26 -22.03
C PRO A 191 -14.60 20.12 -20.49
N LEU A 192 -15.07 18.99 -19.98
CA LEU A 192 -15.02 18.65 -18.56
C LEU A 192 -13.57 18.70 -18.05
N GLY A 193 -13.33 19.40 -16.94
CA GLY A 193 -11.99 19.62 -16.38
C GLY A 193 -11.03 20.45 -17.27
N GLY A 194 -11.53 21.08 -18.34
CA GLY A 194 -10.69 21.82 -19.29
C GLY A 194 -9.92 20.93 -20.27
N LEU A 195 -10.20 19.62 -20.30
CA LEU A 195 -9.44 18.65 -21.07
C LEU A 195 -9.99 18.51 -22.50
N SER A 196 -9.33 19.19 -23.43
CA SER A 196 -9.78 19.32 -24.83
C SER A 196 -9.41 18.14 -25.75
N SER A 197 -8.71 17.12 -25.24
CA SER A 197 -8.32 15.95 -26.02
C SER A 197 -9.39 14.87 -25.99
N ARG A 198 -9.62 14.21 -27.14
CA ARG A 198 -10.48 13.02 -27.24
C ARG A 198 -9.98 11.90 -26.31
N PRO A 199 -10.80 11.42 -25.35
CA PRO A 199 -10.50 10.23 -24.57
C PRO A 199 -10.43 8.97 -25.45
N GLU A 200 -9.49 8.07 -25.16
CA GLU A 200 -9.45 6.72 -25.73
C GLU A 200 -10.37 5.76 -24.94
N ALA A 201 -10.53 5.98 -23.64
CA ALA A 201 -11.52 5.31 -22.80
C ALA A 201 -12.08 6.27 -21.74
N MET A 202 -13.29 5.95 -21.27
CA MET A 202 -14.02 6.74 -20.28
C MET A 202 -14.92 5.81 -19.46
N GLU A 203 -14.89 5.94 -18.14
CA GLU A 203 -15.75 5.22 -17.20
C GLU A 203 -16.32 6.20 -16.18
N GLN A 204 -17.59 6.03 -15.83
CA GLN A 204 -18.24 6.85 -14.82
C GLN A 204 -18.61 6.04 -13.58
N ASP A 205 -18.17 6.53 -12.41
CA ASP A 205 -18.52 5.98 -11.10
C ASP A 205 -19.14 7.08 -10.24
N GLY A 206 -20.47 7.04 -10.14
CA GLY A 206 -21.27 8.06 -9.47
C GLY A 206 -21.01 9.47 -10.01
N ASP A 207 -20.45 10.32 -9.15
CA ASP A 207 -20.14 11.72 -9.44
C ASP A 207 -18.71 11.93 -9.98
N HIS A 208 -18.00 10.87 -10.38
CA HIS A 208 -16.65 10.97 -10.93
C HIS A 208 -16.58 10.28 -12.29
N VAL A 209 -15.81 10.88 -13.19
CA VAL A 209 -15.49 10.28 -14.48
C VAL A 209 -13.99 10.08 -14.55
N VAL A 210 -13.59 8.84 -14.84
CA VAL A 210 -12.22 8.50 -15.18
C VAL A 210 -12.09 8.56 -16.68
N ILE A 211 -11.09 9.31 -17.14
CA ILE A 211 -10.72 9.38 -18.55
C ILE A 211 -9.32 8.82 -18.74
N ALA A 212 -9.12 8.10 -19.84
CA ALA A 212 -7.82 7.64 -20.30
C ALA A 212 -7.60 8.09 -21.74
N GLY A 213 -6.37 8.50 -22.06
CA GLY A 213 -6.00 8.81 -23.43
C GLY A 213 -4.51 9.04 -23.61
N LYS A 214 -4.15 9.68 -24.72
CA LYS A 214 -2.76 9.93 -25.10
C LYS A 214 -1.96 10.70 -24.05
N SER A 215 -2.62 11.58 -23.31
CA SER A 215 -2.00 12.44 -22.30
C SER A 215 -1.95 11.82 -20.90
N GLY A 216 -2.44 10.58 -20.73
CA GLY A 216 -2.51 9.91 -19.43
C GLY A 216 -3.93 9.65 -18.95
N THR A 217 -4.07 9.46 -17.65
CA THR A 217 -5.32 9.17 -16.95
C THR A 217 -5.66 10.31 -16.00
N ALA A 218 -6.94 10.70 -15.94
CA ALA A 218 -7.45 11.68 -15.00
C ALA A 218 -8.79 11.24 -14.39
N VAL A 219 -9.07 11.68 -13.17
CA VAL A 219 -10.34 11.51 -12.47
C VAL A 219 -10.93 12.90 -12.25
N ILE A 220 -12.12 13.14 -12.81
CA ILE A 220 -12.74 14.46 -12.77
C ILE A 220 -14.12 14.33 -12.13
N PRO A 221 -14.42 15.10 -11.06
CA PRO A 221 -15.76 15.12 -10.51
C PRO A 221 -16.74 15.82 -11.47
N VAL A 222 -17.96 15.29 -11.54
CA VAL A 222 -19.03 15.71 -12.46
C VAL A 222 -20.20 16.22 -11.64
N ARG A 223 -20.04 17.43 -11.09
CA ARG A 223 -21.09 18.12 -10.32
C ARG A 223 -21.28 19.56 -10.79
N PRO A 224 -22.51 20.09 -10.79
CA PRO A 224 -22.75 21.51 -11.06
C PRO A 224 -22.07 22.43 -10.03
N GLY A 225 -21.33 23.44 -10.50
CA GLY A 225 -20.83 24.54 -9.65
C GLY A 225 -19.49 24.33 -8.93
N ILE A 226 -18.76 23.24 -9.19
CA ILE A 226 -17.42 22.99 -8.64
C ILE A 226 -16.35 23.37 -9.67
N ASP A 227 -15.32 24.12 -9.26
CA ASP A 227 -14.12 24.39 -10.08
C ASP A 227 -13.13 23.23 -9.92
N THR A 228 -13.09 22.33 -10.91
CA THR A 228 -12.41 21.04 -10.85
C THR A 228 -10.94 21.09 -11.28
N ALA A 229 -10.45 22.25 -11.75
CA ALA A 229 -9.11 22.39 -12.30
C ALA A 229 -7.97 22.37 -11.26
N SER A 230 -8.29 22.30 -9.96
CA SER A 230 -7.32 22.41 -8.85
C SER A 230 -7.03 21.10 -8.10
N GLU A 231 -7.73 19.99 -8.42
CA GLU A 231 -7.50 18.70 -7.75
C GLU A 231 -6.32 17.92 -8.35
N PRO A 232 -5.51 17.21 -7.54
CA PRO A 232 -4.30 16.52 -8.02
C PRO A 232 -4.53 15.45 -9.09
N LEU A 233 -5.73 14.83 -9.12
CA LEU A 233 -6.09 13.78 -10.07
C LEU A 233 -6.94 14.28 -11.26
N SER A 234 -7.32 15.55 -11.31
CA SER A 234 -8.12 16.11 -12.41
C SER A 234 -7.27 16.54 -13.62
N VAL A 235 -5.94 16.49 -13.48
CA VAL A 235 -4.98 16.65 -14.57
C VAL A 235 -4.54 15.26 -15.05
N PRO A 236 -4.50 15.00 -16.37
CA PRO A 236 -3.94 13.75 -16.90
C PRO A 236 -2.52 13.54 -16.40
N THR A 237 -2.30 12.40 -15.74
CA THR A 237 -0.99 11.97 -15.26
C THR A 237 -0.66 10.58 -15.79
N GLY A 238 0.63 10.25 -15.82
CA GLY A 238 1.12 9.00 -16.42
C GLY A 238 1.35 9.10 -17.93
N GLY A 239 1.65 7.96 -18.55
CA GLY A 239 1.81 7.82 -20.00
C GLY A 239 0.50 7.45 -20.69
N ARG A 240 0.52 7.31 -22.02
CA ARG A 240 -0.67 6.94 -22.81
C ARG A 240 -1.38 5.70 -22.24
N SER A 241 -2.67 5.87 -21.95
CA SER A 241 -3.59 4.84 -21.46
C SER A 241 -4.72 4.62 -22.46
N VAL A 242 -5.04 3.35 -22.73
CA VAL A 242 -6.12 2.92 -23.64
C VAL A 242 -7.35 2.42 -22.89
N ALA A 243 -7.23 2.15 -21.59
CA ALA A 243 -8.31 1.77 -20.70
C ALA A 243 -8.05 2.34 -19.30
N ALA A 244 -9.11 2.67 -18.57
CA ALA A 244 -9.04 2.97 -17.14
C ALA A 244 -10.38 2.66 -16.47
N VAL A 245 -10.32 2.14 -15.24
CA VAL A 245 -11.47 1.77 -14.42
C VAL A 245 -11.30 2.31 -13.01
N ARG A 246 -12.40 2.55 -12.28
CA ARG A 246 -12.37 3.00 -10.88
C ARG A 246 -13.09 2.03 -9.98
N ALA A 247 -12.41 1.54 -8.96
CA ALA A 247 -13.01 0.78 -7.87
C ALA A 247 -13.73 1.72 -6.89
N SER A 248 -14.74 1.18 -6.20
CA SER A 248 -15.57 1.92 -5.24
C SER A 248 -14.77 2.48 -4.04
N ASP A 249 -13.62 1.89 -3.73
CA ASP A 249 -12.68 2.37 -2.70
C ASP A 249 -11.83 3.57 -3.15
N GLY A 250 -12.03 4.04 -4.39
CA GLY A 250 -11.32 5.15 -5.01
C GLY A 250 -10.03 4.77 -5.73
N THR A 251 -9.68 3.48 -5.82
CA THR A 251 -8.55 3.00 -6.60
C THR A 251 -8.85 3.08 -8.09
N VAL A 252 -7.93 3.61 -8.88
CA VAL A 252 -8.02 3.69 -10.34
C VAL A 252 -6.98 2.77 -10.94
N VAL A 253 -7.39 1.91 -11.86
CA VAL A 253 -6.47 1.06 -12.63
C VAL A 253 -6.49 1.52 -14.07
N ALA A 254 -5.34 1.89 -14.61
CA ALA A 254 -5.19 2.32 -16.00
C ALA A 254 -4.23 1.41 -16.76
N ALA A 255 -4.58 1.03 -17.98
CA ALA A 255 -3.76 0.18 -18.83
C ALA A 255 -3.40 0.88 -20.15
N GLY A 256 -2.13 0.82 -20.53
CA GLY A 256 -1.63 1.33 -21.80
C GLY A 256 -0.11 1.33 -21.90
N SER A 257 0.41 1.37 -23.13
CA SER A 257 1.85 1.36 -23.41
C SER A 257 2.61 0.18 -22.74
N ALA A 258 2.01 -1.02 -22.77
CA ALA A 258 2.51 -2.23 -22.09
C ALA A 258 2.65 -2.12 -20.56
N ARG A 259 1.90 -1.21 -19.92
CA ARG A 259 1.90 -1.02 -18.46
C ARG A 259 0.48 -1.05 -17.90
N VAL A 260 0.36 -1.50 -16.66
CA VAL A 260 -0.82 -1.31 -15.81
C VAL A 260 -0.40 -0.41 -14.64
N THR A 261 -1.11 0.70 -14.45
CA THR A 261 -0.87 1.69 -13.39
C THR A 261 -2.02 1.61 -12.41
N VAL A 262 -1.72 1.48 -11.12
CA VAL A 262 -2.71 1.52 -10.04
C VAL A 262 -2.53 2.82 -9.25
N LEU A 263 -3.53 3.68 -9.28
CA LEU A 263 -3.59 4.98 -8.61
C LEU A 263 -4.65 4.89 -7.51
N GLY A 264 -4.23 4.69 -6.26
CA GLY A 264 -5.13 4.72 -5.10
C GLY A 264 -4.71 5.80 -4.10
N ASN A 265 -5.64 6.25 -3.26
CA ASN A 265 -5.32 7.00 -2.04
C ASN A 265 -4.83 6.09 -0.90
N HIS A 266 -4.78 4.78 -1.14
CA HIS A 266 -4.18 3.79 -0.27
C HIS A 266 -2.69 3.70 -0.55
N ALA A 267 -1.87 3.41 0.47
CA ALA A 267 -0.43 3.23 0.32
C ALA A 267 -0.17 2.02 -0.59
N ALA A 268 -0.10 2.26 -1.91
CA ALA A 268 0.08 1.24 -2.94
C ALA A 268 1.26 0.32 -2.56
N GLN A 269 0.95 -0.96 -2.33
CA GLN A 269 1.88 -2.10 -2.27
C GLN A 269 3.23 -1.86 -1.58
N ARG A 270 3.23 -1.11 -0.46
CA ARG A 270 4.36 -1.13 0.48
C ARG A 270 4.03 -1.90 1.73
N ALA A 271 2.79 -1.87 2.21
CA ALA A 271 2.39 -2.63 3.39
C ALA A 271 2.23 -4.12 3.02
N LEU A 272 3.01 -4.97 3.67
CA LEU A 272 2.76 -6.41 3.74
C LEU A 272 1.72 -6.70 4.84
N PRO A 273 1.12 -7.90 4.89
CA PRO A 273 0.26 -8.28 6.01
C PRO A 273 0.97 -8.04 7.34
N SER A 274 0.27 -7.46 8.32
CA SER A 274 0.83 -7.21 9.64
C SER A 274 1.10 -8.54 10.36
N ALA A 275 2.13 -8.57 11.19
CA ALA A 275 2.35 -9.69 12.11
C ALA A 275 1.57 -9.48 13.42
N ASP A 276 1.53 -10.55 14.23
CA ASP A 276 0.81 -10.58 15.50
C ASP A 276 1.30 -9.53 16.50
N LEU A 277 0.57 -9.41 17.61
CA LEU A 277 0.87 -8.46 18.67
C LEU A 277 2.29 -8.67 19.20
N SER A 278 3.06 -7.59 19.28
CA SER A 278 4.43 -7.66 19.77
C SER A 278 4.81 -6.43 20.58
N THR A 279 5.55 -6.61 21.68
CA THR A 279 6.12 -5.47 22.44
C THR A 279 7.41 -4.95 21.82
N SER A 280 8.09 -5.77 21.02
CA SER A 280 9.37 -5.42 20.38
C SER A 280 9.61 -6.20 19.10
N ALA A 281 10.49 -5.71 18.24
CA ALA A 281 10.86 -6.37 17.00
C ALA A 281 12.35 -6.16 16.71
N ALA A 282 13.01 -7.17 16.13
CA ALA A 282 14.38 -7.06 15.64
C ALA A 282 14.60 -7.91 14.39
N PHE A 283 15.40 -7.43 13.45
CA PHE A 283 15.77 -8.20 12.28
C PHE A 283 17.04 -9.02 12.50
N GLY A 284 16.99 -10.29 12.09
CA GLY A 284 18.14 -11.19 11.98
C GLY A 284 18.83 -11.09 10.61
N SER A 285 19.63 -12.10 10.28
CA SER A 285 20.15 -12.28 8.92
C SER A 285 19.03 -12.59 7.92
N GLY A 286 19.21 -12.20 6.66
CA GLY A 286 18.15 -12.24 5.65
C GLY A 286 16.98 -11.32 6.03
N HIS A 287 15.75 -11.80 5.78
CA HIS A 287 14.52 -11.12 6.19
C HIS A 287 13.80 -11.81 7.34
N THR A 288 14.54 -12.51 8.20
CA THR A 288 14.01 -13.08 9.45
C THR A 288 13.67 -11.96 10.44
N LEU A 289 12.41 -11.84 10.81
CA LEU A 289 11.91 -10.90 11.81
C LEU A 289 11.65 -11.62 13.12
N LEU A 290 12.33 -11.22 14.20
CA LEU A 290 12.12 -11.68 15.55
C LEU A 290 11.06 -10.81 16.23
N LEU A 291 10.09 -11.45 16.86
CA LEU A 291 8.94 -10.84 17.52
C LEU A 291 8.75 -11.45 18.91
N THR A 292 8.09 -10.72 19.81
CA THR A 292 7.73 -11.24 21.13
C THR A 292 6.42 -11.98 21.06
N ASP A 293 6.33 -13.16 21.68
CA ASP A 293 5.06 -13.85 21.89
C ASP A 293 4.32 -13.20 23.06
N TYR A 294 3.31 -12.38 22.76
CA TYR A 294 2.52 -11.65 23.75
C TYR A 294 1.11 -12.20 23.87
N MET A 295 0.73 -12.64 25.08
CA MET A 295 -0.64 -13.06 25.38
C MET A 295 -1.20 -12.35 26.61
N THR A 296 -2.42 -11.83 26.48
CA THR A 296 -3.25 -11.18 27.51
C THR A 296 -2.67 -9.92 28.17
N ASN A 297 -1.57 -10.05 28.92
CA ASN A 297 -0.86 -8.96 29.63
C ASN A 297 0.66 -9.21 29.80
N THR A 298 1.20 -10.35 29.36
CA THR A 298 2.63 -10.71 29.53
C THR A 298 3.19 -11.41 28.30
N SER A 299 4.52 -11.45 28.17
CA SER A 299 5.19 -12.20 27.11
C SER A 299 5.56 -13.61 27.57
N HIS A 300 5.45 -14.60 26.68
CA HIS A 300 5.75 -16.02 26.93
C HIS A 300 6.98 -16.53 26.17
N GLY A 301 7.76 -15.61 25.60
CA GLY A 301 8.92 -15.93 24.80
C GLY A 301 8.99 -15.05 23.57
N LEU A 302 9.65 -15.57 22.55
CA LEU A 302 9.81 -14.94 21.24
C LEU A 302 9.46 -15.94 20.16
N TYR A 303 9.24 -15.45 18.95
CA TYR A 303 9.18 -16.27 17.74
C TYR A 303 9.79 -15.49 16.57
N THR A 304 10.22 -16.20 15.54
CA THR A 304 10.65 -15.59 14.28
C THR A 304 9.67 -15.87 13.16
N ILE A 305 9.52 -14.93 12.24
CA ILE A 305 8.86 -15.12 10.94
C ILE A 305 9.85 -14.83 9.82
N ASP A 306 9.62 -15.39 8.64
CA ASP A 306 10.44 -15.14 7.45
C ASP A 306 9.64 -14.33 6.41
N LEU A 307 10.05 -13.08 6.17
CA LEU A 307 9.32 -12.19 5.25
C LEU A 307 9.56 -12.53 3.77
N ASP A 308 10.46 -13.46 3.45
CA ASP A 308 10.61 -13.99 2.09
C ASP A 308 9.59 -15.08 1.77
N THR A 309 8.92 -15.62 2.79
CA THR A 309 7.87 -16.62 2.62
C THR A 309 6.52 -15.95 2.32
N LYS A 310 5.70 -16.63 1.50
CA LYS A 310 4.34 -16.16 1.22
C LYS A 310 3.50 -16.33 2.51
N PRO A 311 2.81 -15.27 2.98
CA PRO A 311 1.92 -15.40 4.12
C PRO A 311 0.76 -16.34 3.79
N ASN A 312 0.34 -17.12 4.79
CA ASN A 312 -0.76 -18.06 4.67
C ASN A 312 -2.08 -17.31 4.51
N PRO A 313 -2.88 -17.63 3.47
CA PRO A 313 -4.22 -17.07 3.32
C PRO A 313 -5.13 -17.63 4.42
N ALA A 314 -6.03 -16.80 4.95
CA ALA A 314 -6.88 -17.17 6.07
C ALA A 314 -8.34 -16.74 5.87
N GLY A 315 -9.02 -17.16 4.81
CA GLY A 315 -10.47 -16.91 4.63
C GLY A 315 -10.89 -15.46 4.94
N ALA A 316 -11.71 -15.25 5.98
CA ALA A 316 -12.17 -13.92 6.43
C ALA A 316 -11.19 -13.17 7.37
N ALA A 317 -10.07 -13.79 7.76
CA ALA A 317 -9.04 -13.20 8.60
C ALA A 317 -7.86 -12.64 7.76
N PRO A 318 -7.09 -11.68 8.28
CA PRO A 318 -5.89 -11.20 7.60
C PRO A 318 -4.87 -12.34 7.37
N PRO A 319 -4.13 -12.33 6.25
CA PRO A 319 -3.05 -13.30 6.04
C PRO A 319 -2.00 -13.21 7.14
N SER A 320 -1.43 -14.36 7.54
CA SER A 320 -0.42 -14.42 8.61
C SER A 320 0.85 -15.14 8.16
N TYR A 321 1.97 -14.85 8.81
CA TYR A 321 3.23 -15.56 8.58
C TYR A 321 3.34 -16.75 9.53
N GLU A 322 3.89 -17.86 9.05
CA GLU A 322 4.20 -18.99 9.93
C GLU A 322 5.37 -18.67 10.86
N HIS A 323 5.28 -19.19 12.08
CA HIS A 323 6.39 -19.16 13.02
C HIS A 323 7.48 -20.12 12.53
N SER A 324 8.65 -19.57 12.26
CA SER A 324 9.83 -20.33 11.82
C SER A 324 10.61 -20.95 12.98
N THR A 325 10.68 -20.29 14.12
CA THR A 325 11.35 -20.80 15.34
C THR A 325 10.74 -20.14 16.57
N GLU A 326 10.51 -20.93 17.60
CA GLU A 326 9.97 -20.47 18.89
C GLU A 326 11.04 -20.48 19.98
N TYR A 327 11.00 -19.47 20.85
CA TYR A 327 11.94 -19.27 21.96
C TYR A 327 11.14 -19.12 23.25
N SER A 328 10.67 -20.24 23.78
CA SER A 328 9.77 -20.23 24.95
C SER A 328 10.46 -19.71 26.21
N ALA A 329 9.71 -18.95 27.00
CA ALA A 329 10.12 -18.42 28.30
C ALA A 329 9.02 -18.61 29.34
N SER A 330 9.37 -18.54 30.63
CA SER A 330 8.36 -18.24 31.64
C SER A 330 7.80 -16.83 31.41
N SER A 331 6.55 -16.58 31.82
CA SER A 331 5.92 -15.26 31.74
C SER A 331 6.85 -14.15 32.24
N ALA A 332 7.16 -13.21 31.37
CA ALA A 332 8.07 -12.09 31.62
C ALA A 332 7.56 -10.83 30.91
N TYR A 333 7.98 -9.66 31.38
CA TYR A 333 7.76 -8.41 30.66
C TYR A 333 8.96 -8.16 29.76
N ILE A 334 8.81 -8.39 28.46
CA ILE A 334 9.88 -8.16 27.47
C ILE A 334 9.76 -6.75 26.92
N ASN A 335 10.86 -6.00 27.04
CA ASN A 335 10.96 -4.59 26.62
C ASN A 335 11.71 -4.43 25.29
N ASP A 336 12.72 -5.23 25.05
CA ASP A 336 13.54 -5.17 23.84
C ASP A 336 14.12 -6.54 23.50
N VAL A 337 14.41 -6.77 22.23
CA VAL A 337 14.91 -8.06 21.74
C VAL A 337 16.08 -7.86 20.79
N ALA A 338 16.99 -8.82 20.74
CA ALA A 338 18.08 -8.81 19.77
C ALA A 338 18.39 -10.21 19.26
N ILE A 339 18.90 -10.27 18.05
CA ILE A 339 19.17 -11.49 17.31
C ILE A 339 20.55 -11.37 16.65
N SER A 340 21.30 -12.46 16.67
CA SER A 340 22.61 -12.61 16.03
C SER A 340 22.67 -13.94 15.29
N ASP A 341 23.77 -14.22 14.60
CA ASP A 341 23.94 -15.50 13.90
C ASP A 341 23.99 -16.72 14.84
N LYS A 342 24.19 -16.51 16.15
CA LYS A 342 24.38 -17.61 17.13
C LYS A 342 23.34 -17.62 18.24
N PHE A 343 22.84 -16.46 18.62
CA PHE A 343 22.00 -16.30 19.80
C PHE A 343 20.85 -15.34 19.55
N VAL A 344 19.77 -15.56 20.31
CA VAL A 344 18.60 -14.69 20.44
C VAL A 344 18.46 -14.28 21.89
N VAL A 345 18.08 -13.04 22.15
CA VAL A 345 17.91 -12.52 23.50
C VAL A 345 16.65 -11.68 23.65
N ALA A 346 16.09 -11.73 24.87
CA ALA A 346 15.01 -10.87 25.31
C ALA A 346 15.44 -10.13 26.58
N ALA A 347 15.39 -8.81 26.56
CA ALA A 347 15.63 -7.97 27.72
C ALA A 347 14.32 -7.46 28.29
N GLY A 348 14.23 -7.43 29.61
CA GLY A 348 13.07 -6.89 30.29
C GLY A 348 13.12 -7.10 31.80
N GLN A 349 11.98 -7.49 32.36
CA GLN A 349 11.85 -7.88 33.75
C GLN A 349 11.40 -9.33 33.86
N ASN A 350 12.22 -10.16 34.51
CA ASN A 350 11.89 -11.54 34.84
C ASN A 350 11.98 -11.76 36.35
N ARG A 351 10.94 -12.38 36.94
CA ARG A 351 10.84 -12.67 38.38
C ARG A 351 11.21 -11.47 39.29
N GLY A 352 10.88 -10.26 38.84
CA GLY A 352 11.14 -9.02 39.58
C GLY A 352 12.57 -8.49 39.52
N PHE A 353 13.39 -8.97 38.59
CA PHE A 353 14.76 -8.50 38.31
C PHE A 353 14.90 -7.97 36.89
N SER A 354 15.80 -7.01 36.71
CA SER A 354 16.30 -6.57 35.41
C SER A 354 17.15 -7.70 34.81
N ALA A 355 16.63 -8.33 33.76
CA ALA A 355 17.18 -9.58 33.25
C ALA A 355 17.22 -9.62 31.72
N VAL A 356 18.15 -10.42 31.20
CA VAL A 356 18.22 -10.80 29.79
C VAL A 356 18.15 -12.32 29.69
N THR A 357 17.15 -12.83 28.98
CA THR A 357 17.03 -14.26 28.69
C THR A 357 17.74 -14.56 27.37
N VAL A 358 18.51 -15.65 27.32
CA VAL A 358 19.35 -16.02 26.17
C VAL A 358 18.96 -17.39 25.65
N TRP A 359 18.81 -17.50 24.34
CA TRP A 359 18.63 -18.74 23.60
C TRP A 359 19.68 -18.87 22.49
N LYS A 360 19.93 -20.11 22.07
CA LYS A 360 20.57 -20.41 20.79
C LYS A 360 19.59 -20.16 19.65
N ARG A 361 20.10 -20.02 18.42
CA ARG A 361 19.27 -19.77 17.23
C ARG A 361 18.26 -20.86 16.88
N ASP A 362 18.45 -22.07 17.38
CA ASP A 362 17.52 -23.20 17.19
C ASP A 362 16.36 -23.22 18.21
N GLY A 363 16.22 -22.17 19.04
CA GLY A 363 15.19 -22.11 20.09
C GLY A 363 15.63 -22.69 21.43
N THR A 364 16.80 -23.34 21.50
CA THR A 364 17.28 -23.94 22.76
C THR A 364 17.58 -22.86 23.80
N PHE A 365 16.93 -22.93 24.95
CA PHE A 365 17.25 -22.07 26.10
C PHE A 365 18.71 -22.27 26.52
N GLN A 366 19.45 -21.16 26.63
CA GLN A 366 20.84 -21.15 27.05
C GLN A 366 20.94 -20.84 28.54
N GLN A 367 20.50 -19.65 28.96
CA GLN A 367 20.47 -19.20 30.36
C GLN A 367 19.82 -17.82 30.52
N GLU A 368 19.70 -17.37 31.76
CA GLU A 368 19.30 -16.02 32.13
C GLU A 368 20.49 -15.22 32.71
N LEU A 369 20.58 -13.94 32.35
CA LEU A 369 21.59 -13.00 32.81
C LEU A 369 20.93 -11.89 33.64
N LEU A 370 21.32 -11.75 34.90
CA LEU A 370 20.84 -10.67 35.76
C LEU A 370 21.79 -9.46 35.67
N MET A 371 21.22 -8.26 35.56
CA MET A 371 22.01 -7.01 35.50
C MET A 371 22.60 -6.65 36.86
N SER A 372 21.74 -6.30 37.83
CA SER A 372 22.13 -5.73 39.12
C SER A 372 21.30 -6.37 40.25
N PRO A 373 21.41 -7.69 40.50
CA PRO A 373 20.47 -8.42 41.36
C PRO A 373 20.49 -7.99 42.84
N VAL A 374 21.58 -7.37 43.32
CA VAL A 374 21.68 -6.85 44.68
C VAL A 374 20.92 -5.52 44.79
N GLU A 375 21.17 -4.61 43.84
CA GLU A 375 20.53 -3.31 43.75
C GLU A 375 19.04 -3.44 43.45
N ASP A 376 18.66 -4.37 42.57
CA ASP A 376 17.27 -4.60 42.19
C ASP A 376 16.41 -5.00 43.39
N ARG A 377 16.94 -5.71 44.39
CA ARG A 377 16.19 -6.01 45.62
C ARG A 377 15.76 -4.74 46.39
N GLN A 378 16.48 -3.64 46.21
CA GLN A 378 16.24 -2.36 46.88
C GLN A 378 15.49 -1.35 46.00
N ARG A 379 15.48 -1.55 44.68
CA ARG A 379 14.82 -0.67 43.70
C ARG A 379 13.32 -0.83 43.70
N LYS A 380 12.58 0.14 43.17
CA LYS A 380 11.15 -0.06 42.87
C LYS A 380 10.98 -0.94 41.63
N ALA A 381 9.82 -1.56 41.43
CA ALA A 381 9.59 -2.49 40.32
C ALA A 381 9.86 -1.83 38.95
N GLU A 382 9.49 -0.57 38.78
CA GLU A 382 9.69 0.24 37.57
C GLU A 382 11.16 0.56 37.24
N GLU A 383 12.07 0.37 38.20
CA GLU A 383 13.52 0.60 38.04
C GLU A 383 14.28 -0.71 37.74
N ARG A 384 13.60 -1.86 37.79
CA ARG A 384 14.19 -3.20 37.61
C ARG A 384 13.90 -3.73 36.21
N ILE A 385 14.20 -2.93 35.19
CA ILE A 385 13.84 -3.24 33.80
C ILE A 385 15.10 -3.14 32.94
N ALA A 386 15.48 -4.24 32.28
CA ALA A 386 16.43 -4.18 31.16
C ALA A 386 15.67 -3.64 29.94
N ALA A 387 15.88 -2.37 29.63
CA ALA A 387 15.05 -1.59 28.71
C ALA A 387 15.50 -1.64 27.25
N GLN A 388 16.80 -1.85 27.00
CA GLN A 388 17.34 -2.06 25.65
C GLN A 388 18.43 -3.12 25.66
N VAL A 389 18.62 -3.83 24.55
CA VAL A 389 19.64 -4.86 24.41
C VAL A 389 20.20 -4.91 22.99
N ALA A 390 21.51 -5.13 22.87
CA ALA A 390 22.16 -5.26 21.57
C ALA A 390 23.39 -6.16 21.63
N PHE A 391 23.61 -6.92 20.56
CA PHE A 391 24.87 -7.62 20.33
C PHE A 391 25.92 -6.68 19.73
N ALA A 392 27.17 -6.85 20.17
CA ALA A 392 28.35 -6.24 19.56
C ALA A 392 29.30 -7.37 19.13
N PRO A 393 29.08 -7.99 17.95
CA PRO A 393 29.82 -9.18 17.52
C PRO A 393 31.33 -8.92 17.39
N GLU A 394 31.74 -7.75 16.90
CA GLU A 394 33.16 -7.36 16.78
C GLU A 394 33.87 -7.18 18.13
N ALA A 395 33.10 -6.93 19.19
CA ALA A 395 33.61 -6.86 20.55
C ALA A 395 33.43 -8.19 21.31
N ASN A 396 32.73 -9.18 20.75
CA ASN A 396 32.30 -10.41 21.41
C ASN A 396 31.54 -10.16 22.73
N VAL A 397 30.65 -9.16 22.73
CA VAL A 397 29.86 -8.81 23.91
C VAL A 397 28.37 -8.64 23.61
N LEU A 398 27.57 -8.86 24.63
CA LEU A 398 26.18 -8.46 24.73
C LEU A 398 26.11 -7.23 25.64
N VAL A 399 25.36 -6.21 25.22
CA VAL A 399 25.15 -4.99 25.99
C VAL A 399 23.67 -4.89 26.33
N ALA A 400 23.34 -4.68 27.61
CA ALA A 400 21.98 -4.33 28.02
C ALA A 400 21.97 -3.02 28.81
N ARG A 401 20.90 -2.26 28.64
CA ARG A 401 20.70 -0.97 29.31
C ARG A 401 19.49 -1.03 30.22
N ASN A 402 19.67 -0.70 31.49
CA ASN A 402 18.60 -0.66 32.48
C ASN A 402 17.80 0.66 32.34
N ALA A 403 16.54 0.66 32.77
CA ALA A 403 15.68 1.84 32.87
C ALA A 403 16.27 3.01 33.69
N VAL A 404 17.13 2.75 34.68
CA VAL A 404 17.85 3.78 35.46
C VAL A 404 19.16 4.25 34.80
N GLY A 405 19.49 3.68 33.63
CA GLY A 405 20.59 4.08 32.76
C GLY A 405 21.84 3.22 32.84
N GLU A 406 21.98 2.35 33.86
CA GLU A 406 23.11 1.43 34.01
C GLU A 406 23.28 0.54 32.78
N VAL A 407 24.52 0.27 32.40
CA VAL A 407 24.84 -0.57 31.25
C VAL A 407 25.60 -1.80 31.72
N ALA A 408 25.07 -2.98 31.44
CA ALA A 408 25.72 -4.25 31.68
C ALA A 408 26.35 -4.78 30.39
N ILE A 409 27.55 -5.36 30.52
CA ILE A 409 28.30 -5.92 29.40
C ILE A 409 28.72 -7.34 29.76
N TRP A 410 28.26 -8.32 28.98
CA TRP A 410 28.62 -9.74 29.13
C TRP A 410 29.42 -10.24 27.94
N SER A 411 30.27 -11.22 28.17
CA SER A 411 30.94 -12.00 27.12
C SER A 411 29.93 -12.82 26.33
N THR A 412 29.92 -12.80 24.99
CA THR A 412 29.09 -13.74 24.22
C THR A 412 29.72 -15.12 24.04
N LYS A 413 30.96 -15.29 24.54
CA LYS A 413 31.69 -16.56 24.52
C LYS A 413 31.43 -17.40 25.78
N THR A 414 31.47 -16.74 26.93
CA THR A 414 31.38 -17.38 28.26
C THR A 414 30.18 -16.92 29.06
N TRP A 415 29.55 -15.81 28.65
CA TRP A 415 28.43 -15.16 29.35
C TRP A 415 28.72 -14.66 30.75
N ASP A 416 29.99 -14.56 31.12
CA ASP A 416 30.40 -13.86 32.32
C ASP A 416 30.11 -12.36 32.19
N LEU A 417 29.63 -11.75 33.27
CA LEU A 417 29.52 -10.30 33.38
C LEU A 417 30.93 -9.69 33.37
N LEU A 418 31.27 -9.00 32.29
CA LEU A 418 32.56 -8.35 32.14
C LEU A 418 32.61 -7.03 32.90
N GLY A 419 31.49 -6.34 33.05
CA GLY A 419 31.41 -5.16 33.89
C GLY A 419 30.12 -4.37 33.73
N MET A 420 29.94 -3.45 34.67
CA MET A 420 28.84 -2.49 34.70
C MET A 420 29.39 -1.08 34.49
N ILE A 421 28.68 -0.27 33.69
CA ILE A 421 28.98 1.15 33.51
C ILE A 421 27.84 1.97 34.11
N PRO A 422 28.09 2.73 35.19
CA PRO A 422 27.06 3.45 35.93
C PRO A 422 26.73 4.78 35.24
N LEU A 423 26.05 4.72 34.09
CA LEU A 423 25.51 5.91 33.43
C LEU A 423 24.16 6.25 34.06
N LYS A 424 24.05 7.36 34.77
CA LYS A 424 22.76 7.79 35.35
C LYS A 424 21.96 8.54 34.30
N SER A 425 20.79 8.03 33.91
CA SER A 425 19.91 8.72 32.96
C SER A 425 18.45 8.31 33.16
N THR A 426 17.54 9.22 32.81
CA THR A 426 16.09 8.92 32.66
C THR A 426 15.74 8.50 31.23
N SER A 427 16.70 8.52 30.31
CA SER A 427 16.57 8.07 28.93
C SER A 427 17.30 6.75 28.78
N THR A 428 16.70 5.78 28.08
CA THR A 428 17.29 4.46 27.83
C THR A 428 18.00 4.37 26.48
N ALA A 429 18.06 5.46 25.71
CA ALA A 429 18.61 5.51 24.36
C ALA A 429 20.08 5.04 24.24
N MET A 430 20.27 3.93 23.54
CA MET A 430 21.57 3.33 23.23
C MET A 430 21.70 3.10 21.73
N ALA A 431 22.91 3.21 21.19
CA ALA A 431 23.24 2.75 19.85
C ALA A 431 24.60 2.06 19.86
N ILE A 432 24.67 0.84 19.32
CA ILE A 432 25.86 -0.02 19.34
C ILE A 432 26.35 -0.23 17.92
N HIS A 433 27.64 -0.03 17.68
CA HIS A 433 28.27 -0.32 16.39
C HIS A 433 29.71 -0.78 16.59
N GLY A 434 30.04 -1.94 16.01
CA GLY A 434 31.37 -2.54 16.10
C GLY A 434 31.84 -2.71 17.54
N ARG A 435 32.89 -1.97 17.92
CA ARG A 435 33.51 -2.03 19.26
C ARG A 435 33.10 -0.88 20.19
N THR A 436 32.22 0.01 19.75
CA THR A 436 31.80 1.18 20.52
C THR A 436 30.30 1.18 20.78
N GLY A 437 29.91 1.84 21.87
CA GLY A 437 28.51 2.12 22.19
C GLY A 437 28.33 3.61 22.52
N ALA A 438 27.27 4.20 21.98
CA ALA A 438 26.81 5.53 22.33
C ALA A 438 25.59 5.42 23.26
N PHE A 439 25.63 6.16 24.37
CA PHE A 439 24.62 6.09 25.44
C PHE A 439 24.22 7.48 25.90
N THR A 440 23.00 7.66 26.39
CA THR A 440 22.62 8.91 27.06
C THR A 440 23.06 8.94 28.53
N GLU A 441 23.47 10.10 29.03
CA GLU A 441 23.71 10.35 30.45
C GLU A 441 23.08 11.70 30.85
N GLY A 442 22.49 11.78 32.04
CA GLY A 442 21.77 12.94 32.51
C GLY A 442 20.30 12.96 32.11
N THR A 443 19.65 14.12 32.28
CA THR A 443 18.19 14.30 32.15
C THR A 443 17.86 15.65 31.51
N GLY A 444 16.87 15.67 30.61
CA GLY A 444 16.37 16.88 29.96
C GLY A 444 17.48 17.69 29.28
N LYS A 445 17.53 19.00 29.54
CA LYS A 445 18.55 19.92 28.97
C LYS A 445 19.98 19.59 29.36
N GLN A 446 20.20 18.79 30.40
CA GLN A 446 21.54 18.35 30.83
C GLN A 446 21.95 16.99 30.23
N THR A 447 21.14 16.44 29.33
CA THR A 447 21.45 15.17 28.66
C THR A 447 22.70 15.32 27.80
N ARG A 448 23.54 14.29 27.84
CA ARG A 448 24.76 14.14 27.06
C ARG A 448 24.75 12.80 26.36
N VAL A 449 25.42 12.71 25.22
CA VAL A 449 25.77 11.42 24.61
C VAL A 449 27.19 11.08 25.04
N VAL A 450 27.38 9.88 25.57
CA VAL A 450 28.64 9.31 26.03
C VAL A 450 29.02 8.17 25.10
N LEU A 451 30.16 8.30 24.42
CA LEU A 451 30.76 7.24 23.63
C LEU A 451 31.68 6.40 24.52
N VAL A 452 31.54 5.08 24.44
CA VAL A 452 32.25 4.11 25.27
C VAL A 452 32.88 3.05 24.38
N ASP A 453 34.11 2.65 24.70
CA ASP A 453 34.73 1.44 24.15
C ASP A 453 34.24 0.22 24.93
N LEU A 454 33.59 -0.72 24.24
CA LEU A 454 32.89 -1.82 24.89
C LEU A 454 33.82 -2.90 25.46
N VAL A 455 35.09 -2.93 25.03
CA VAL A 455 36.06 -3.95 25.47
C VAL A 455 36.83 -3.47 26.70
N THR A 456 37.36 -2.25 26.63
CA THR A 456 38.03 -1.59 27.75
C THR A 456 37.04 -1.05 28.78
N ARG A 457 35.75 -0.91 28.42
CA ARG A 457 34.67 -0.32 29.23
C ARG A 457 34.95 1.13 29.63
N LYS A 458 35.81 1.82 28.89
CA LYS A 458 36.20 3.21 29.16
C LYS A 458 35.36 4.19 28.36
N ARG A 459 35.02 5.32 28.99
CA ARG A 459 34.46 6.48 28.29
C ARG A 459 35.51 7.03 27.33
N LEU A 460 35.18 7.09 26.05
CA LEU A 460 36.02 7.68 25.01
C LEU A 460 35.74 9.17 24.88
N ARG A 461 34.45 9.55 24.85
CA ARG A 461 34.03 10.93 24.62
C ARG A 461 32.66 11.22 25.21
N THR A 462 32.41 12.49 25.51
CA THR A 462 31.10 12.99 25.93
C THR A 462 30.78 14.25 25.15
N SER A 463 29.55 14.39 24.65
CA SER A 463 29.08 15.58 23.93
C SER A 463 27.72 16.04 24.47
N PRO A 464 27.48 17.36 24.66
CA PRO A 464 26.16 17.87 25.02
C PRO A 464 25.10 17.49 23.99
N ALA A 465 23.97 16.98 24.47
CA ALA A 465 22.89 16.47 23.63
C ALA A 465 21.54 16.70 24.34
N PRO A 466 21.13 17.97 24.51
CA PRO A 466 19.98 18.31 25.31
C PRO A 466 18.71 17.64 24.78
N ASP A 467 17.93 17.11 25.72
CA ASP A 467 16.62 16.49 25.46
C ASP A 467 16.64 15.26 24.52
N VAL A 468 17.81 14.66 24.27
CA VAL A 468 17.92 13.46 23.44
C VAL A 468 17.26 12.25 24.10
N ALA A 469 16.29 11.67 23.39
CA ALA A 469 15.47 10.55 23.84
C ALA A 469 15.62 9.28 23.00
N ARG A 470 16.23 9.37 21.81
CA ARG A 470 16.55 8.23 20.94
C ARG A 470 17.92 8.39 20.29
N LEU A 471 18.61 7.27 20.14
CA LEU A 471 19.86 7.14 19.39
C LEU A 471 19.67 6.03 18.34
N SER A 472 20.20 6.22 17.15
CA SER A 472 20.18 5.20 16.09
C SER A 472 21.45 5.34 15.25
N VAL A 473 22.15 4.25 14.98
CA VAL A 473 23.42 4.26 14.24
C VAL A 473 23.26 3.50 12.93
N ALA A 474 23.85 4.02 11.85
CA ALA A 474 23.87 3.34 10.57
C ALA A 474 24.70 2.06 10.66
N LYS A 475 24.34 1.04 9.86
CA LYS A 475 25.01 -0.27 9.88
C LYS A 475 26.48 -0.19 9.50
N ASP A 476 26.84 0.78 8.65
CA ASP A 476 28.21 1.07 8.24
C ASP A 476 29.01 1.91 9.27
N GLY A 477 28.37 2.35 10.35
CA GLY A 477 28.98 3.18 11.38
C GLY A 477 29.33 4.59 10.91
N SER A 478 28.79 5.05 9.78
CA SER A 478 29.10 6.36 9.21
C SER A 478 28.35 7.50 9.91
N ARG A 479 27.21 7.20 10.55
CA ARG A 479 26.26 8.20 11.05
C ARG A 479 25.59 7.73 12.34
N LEU A 480 25.49 8.65 13.30
CA LEU A 480 24.70 8.50 14.53
C LEU A 480 23.60 9.57 14.52
N LEU A 481 22.35 9.13 14.59
CA LEU A 481 21.21 10.00 14.84
C LEU A 481 21.02 10.19 16.33
N ALA A 482 20.80 11.43 16.74
CA ALA A 482 20.38 11.79 18.08
C ALA A 482 19.11 12.63 18.00
N TYR A 483 17.98 12.06 18.41
CA TYR A 483 16.68 12.71 18.35
C TYR A 483 16.31 13.36 19.68
N ALA A 484 16.08 14.67 19.63
CA ALA A 484 15.65 15.48 20.75
C ALA A 484 14.13 15.63 20.77
N TRP A 485 13.49 15.05 21.79
CA TRP A 485 12.04 14.93 21.89
C TRP A 485 11.34 16.29 21.96
N THR A 486 11.84 17.20 22.80
CA THR A 486 11.20 18.50 23.10
C THR A 486 11.23 19.46 21.92
N THR A 487 12.26 19.35 21.07
CA THR A 487 12.46 20.24 19.92
C THR A 487 12.03 19.62 18.60
N ASN A 488 11.73 18.31 18.59
CA ASN A 488 11.42 17.50 17.42
C ASN A 488 12.53 17.56 16.35
N VAL A 489 13.78 17.53 16.78
CA VAL A 489 14.97 17.68 15.95
C VAL A 489 15.83 16.42 15.99
N ILE A 490 16.28 15.97 14.82
CA ILE A 490 17.26 14.90 14.66
C ILE A 490 18.62 15.52 14.32
N SER A 491 19.57 15.40 15.23
CA SER A 491 20.98 15.72 14.97
C SER A 491 21.67 14.54 14.29
N VAL A 492 22.46 14.82 13.26
CA VAL A 492 23.27 13.82 12.54
C VAL A 492 24.73 14.02 12.92
N LEU A 493 25.28 13.05 13.65
CA LEU A 493 26.61 13.12 14.26
C LEU A 493 27.58 12.14 13.59
N ASP A 494 28.86 12.51 13.60
CA ASP A 494 29.96 11.57 13.45
C ASP A 494 29.98 10.63 14.68
N PRO A 495 29.89 9.29 14.51
CA PRO A 495 29.82 8.37 15.64
C PRO A 495 31.08 8.30 16.50
N ARG A 496 32.25 8.72 15.98
CA ARG A 496 33.55 8.69 16.68
C ARG A 496 33.79 10.01 17.41
N GLU A 497 33.51 11.12 16.75
CA GLU A 497 33.79 12.46 17.27
C GLU A 497 32.63 13.06 18.06
N LEU A 498 31.40 12.54 17.90
CA LEU A 498 30.14 13.08 18.43
C LEU A 498 29.90 14.55 18.03
N THR A 499 30.39 14.94 16.86
CA THR A 499 30.21 16.28 16.27
C THR A 499 29.20 16.23 15.14
N ALA A 500 28.45 17.31 14.93
CA ALA A 500 27.48 17.38 13.85
C ALA A 500 28.18 17.36 12.49
N ILE A 501 27.80 16.42 11.62
CA ILE A 501 28.37 16.30 10.27
C ILE A 501 27.48 16.93 9.20
N ARG A 502 26.23 17.27 9.54
CA ARG A 502 25.26 17.94 8.66
C ARG A 502 24.32 18.82 9.45
N LYS A 503 23.54 19.64 8.73
CA LYS A 503 22.42 20.38 9.33
C LYS A 503 21.43 19.40 9.95
N PRO A 504 20.89 19.71 11.14
CA PRO A 504 19.92 18.84 11.79
C PRO A 504 18.61 18.79 10.97
N LEU A 505 17.98 17.62 10.95
CA LEU A 505 16.68 17.44 10.34
C LEU A 505 15.59 17.83 11.34
N LYS A 506 14.80 18.85 11.01
CA LYS A 506 13.63 19.23 11.79
C LYS A 506 12.42 18.48 11.25
N LEU A 507 11.80 17.64 12.09
CA LEU A 507 10.57 16.95 11.71
C LEU A 507 9.40 17.95 11.66
N PRO A 508 8.33 17.64 10.90
CA PRO A 508 7.15 18.50 10.82
C PRO A 508 6.61 18.89 12.21
N PRO A 509 6.02 20.10 12.36
CA PRO A 509 5.37 20.49 13.60
C PRO A 509 4.17 19.58 13.89
N GLY A 510 3.96 19.22 15.16
CA GLY A 510 2.87 18.31 15.56
C GLY A 510 3.26 17.42 16.73
N GLU A 511 2.69 16.19 16.76
CA GLU A 511 3.06 15.18 17.74
C GLU A 511 4.56 14.83 17.62
N PRO A 512 5.34 14.80 18.72
CA PRO A 512 6.72 14.36 18.69
C PRO A 512 6.83 12.89 18.22
N ALA A 513 7.89 12.59 17.46
CA ALA A 513 8.15 11.23 17.04
C ALA A 513 8.43 10.31 18.23
N ARG A 514 7.74 9.17 18.29
CA ARG A 514 7.93 8.13 19.32
C ARG A 514 9.25 7.39 19.17
N ASP A 515 9.69 7.27 17.93
CA ASP A 515 10.96 6.63 17.59
C ASP A 515 11.53 7.19 16.28
N VAL A 516 12.84 7.02 16.11
CA VAL A 516 13.55 7.32 14.87
C VAL A 516 14.52 6.19 14.54
N ALA A 517 14.60 5.81 13.28
CA ALA A 517 15.50 4.77 12.81
C ALA A 517 16.19 5.18 11.52
N ILE A 518 17.52 5.12 11.50
CA ILE A 518 18.31 5.30 10.28
C ILE A 518 18.33 4.00 9.47
N SER A 519 18.16 4.12 8.16
CA SER A 519 18.34 3.00 7.23
C SER A 519 19.78 2.49 7.23
N PRO A 520 20.01 1.21 6.88
CA PRO A 520 21.35 0.60 6.95
C PRO A 520 22.42 1.32 6.13
N ASP A 521 22.03 1.87 4.97
CA ASP A 521 22.90 2.63 4.07
C ASP A 521 23.15 4.09 4.52
N GLY A 522 22.52 4.50 5.62
CA GLY A 522 22.64 5.84 6.19
C GLY A 522 21.98 6.96 5.36
N ARG A 523 21.15 6.65 4.36
CA ARG A 523 20.57 7.64 3.43
C ARG A 523 19.17 8.09 3.81
N LEU A 524 18.38 7.20 4.43
CA LEU A 524 17.02 7.47 4.88
C LEU A 524 16.92 7.49 6.40
N VAL A 525 15.98 8.29 6.91
CA VAL A 525 15.54 8.25 8.30
C VAL A 525 14.03 8.08 8.35
N ALA A 526 13.58 7.08 9.09
CA ALA A 526 12.18 6.86 9.42
C ALA A 526 11.87 7.45 10.79
N SER A 527 10.72 8.13 10.92
CA SER A 527 10.24 8.73 12.17
C SER A 527 8.79 8.31 12.42
N ALA A 528 8.52 7.73 13.58
CA ALA A 528 7.18 7.28 13.97
C ALA A 528 6.41 8.43 14.62
N VAL A 529 5.46 9.03 13.91
CA VAL A 529 4.71 10.22 14.33
C VAL A 529 3.23 9.89 14.41
N GLY A 530 2.70 9.66 15.62
CA GLY A 530 1.33 9.20 15.82
C GLY A 530 1.10 7.81 15.17
N GLY A 531 0.08 7.71 14.32
CA GLY A 531 -0.26 6.48 13.57
C GLY A 531 0.38 6.37 12.17
N GLN A 532 1.43 7.16 11.90
CA GLN A 532 2.12 7.14 10.60
C GLN A 532 3.64 7.15 10.77
N VAL A 533 4.34 6.67 9.75
CA VAL A 533 5.80 6.73 9.65
C VAL A 533 6.18 7.67 8.51
N LEU A 534 6.98 8.67 8.84
CA LEU A 534 7.52 9.60 7.86
C LEU A 534 8.94 9.17 7.51
N VAL A 535 9.24 9.02 6.22
CA VAL A 535 10.58 8.68 5.75
C VAL A 535 11.18 9.86 5.00
N HIS A 536 12.34 10.34 5.47
CA HIS A 536 13.05 11.47 4.88
C HIS A 536 14.41 11.05 4.34
N ASN A 537 14.84 11.69 3.27
CA ASN A 537 16.20 11.58 2.77
C ASN A 537 17.13 12.46 3.63
N LEU A 538 18.15 11.86 4.25
CA LEU A 538 19.11 12.55 5.13
C LEU A 538 20.06 13.50 4.39
N THR A 539 20.13 13.43 3.06
CA THR A 539 20.96 14.33 2.25
C THR A 539 20.19 15.58 1.86
N THR A 540 18.95 15.42 1.38
CA THR A 540 18.13 16.55 0.93
C THR A 540 17.27 17.15 2.04
N GLY A 541 17.00 16.39 3.11
CA GLY A 541 16.04 16.74 4.16
C GLY A 541 14.58 16.65 3.70
N GLN A 542 14.32 16.25 2.46
CA GLN A 542 12.98 16.12 1.91
C GLN A 542 12.37 14.76 2.25
N GLN A 543 11.05 14.74 2.31
CA GLN A 543 10.29 13.49 2.43
C GLN A 543 10.56 12.61 1.19
N ALA A 544 11.02 11.39 1.44
CA ALA A 544 11.48 10.47 0.39
C ALA A 544 10.32 9.66 -0.23
N MET A 545 9.21 9.53 0.48
CA MET A 545 8.03 8.78 0.06
C MET A 545 6.78 9.24 0.84
N PRO A 546 5.55 8.95 0.35
CA PRO A 546 4.32 9.23 1.09
C PRO A 546 4.36 8.65 2.51
N PRO A 547 3.63 9.24 3.49
CA PRO A 547 3.57 8.70 4.84
C PRO A 547 3.11 7.25 4.83
N LEU A 548 3.87 6.37 5.48
CA LEU A 548 3.47 4.98 5.64
C LEU A 548 2.45 4.93 6.76
N ARG A 549 1.23 4.48 6.45
CA ARG A 549 0.13 4.44 7.40
C ARG A 549 -0.17 3.00 7.81
N ASP A 550 -0.63 2.88 9.04
CA ASP A 550 -1.18 1.66 9.61
C ASP A 550 -2.63 1.47 9.13
N SER A 551 -3.00 0.25 8.74
CA SER A 551 -4.38 -0.13 8.46
C SER A 551 -5.23 -0.32 9.73
N SER A 552 -4.60 -0.58 10.88
CA SER A 552 -5.25 -0.85 12.17
C SER A 552 -5.43 0.39 13.07
N GLY A 553 -4.80 1.51 12.72
CA GLY A 553 -4.95 2.79 13.44
C GLY A 553 -4.18 2.89 14.77
N GLY A 554 -3.23 2.00 15.04
CA GLY A 554 -2.37 2.02 16.22
C GLY A 554 -1.29 3.12 16.16
N ILE A 555 -0.73 3.47 17.32
CA ILE A 555 0.39 4.41 17.42
C ILE A 555 1.70 3.65 17.25
N VAL A 556 2.53 4.01 16.29
CA VAL A 556 3.84 3.36 16.09
C VAL A 556 4.83 3.82 17.16
N VAL A 557 5.48 2.89 17.86
CA VAL A 557 6.35 3.19 19.01
C VAL A 557 7.79 2.70 18.90
N GLN A 558 8.05 1.75 18.01
CA GLN A 558 9.39 1.25 17.70
C GLN A 558 9.49 1.01 16.20
N LEU A 559 10.60 1.43 15.59
CA LEU A 559 10.92 1.24 14.18
C LEU A 559 12.16 0.39 14.03
N THR A 560 12.17 -0.54 13.07
CA THR A 560 13.36 -1.35 12.79
C THR A 560 13.50 -1.61 11.30
N TRP A 561 14.67 -1.31 10.75
CA TRP A 561 15.01 -1.61 9.35
C TRP A 561 15.57 -3.03 9.22
N SER A 562 15.26 -3.72 8.13
CA SER A 562 15.98 -4.93 7.75
C SER A 562 17.44 -4.58 7.42
N PRO A 563 18.39 -5.53 7.54
CA PRO A 563 19.82 -5.22 7.43
C PRO A 563 20.26 -4.77 6.02
N ASP A 564 19.43 -5.02 5.01
CA ASP A 564 19.61 -4.62 3.61
C ASP A 564 18.79 -3.36 3.24
N GLY A 565 17.89 -2.93 4.12
CA GLY A 565 17.01 -1.77 3.92
C GLY A 565 15.77 -2.05 3.09
N ALA A 566 15.51 -3.31 2.70
CA ALA A 566 14.33 -3.67 1.91
C ALA A 566 13.02 -3.58 2.70
N TYR A 567 13.07 -3.77 4.02
CA TYR A 567 11.91 -3.73 4.90
C TYR A 567 12.09 -2.74 6.05
N LEU A 568 10.96 -2.20 6.50
CA LEU A 568 10.83 -1.44 7.73
C LEU A 568 9.65 -2.01 8.51
N THR A 569 9.84 -2.22 9.81
CA THR A 569 8.77 -2.64 10.71
C THR A 569 8.41 -1.55 11.69
N GLY A 570 7.14 -1.53 12.09
CA GLY A 570 6.60 -0.62 13.07
C GLY A 570 5.78 -1.38 14.10
N VAL A 571 6.31 -1.50 15.32
CA VAL A 571 5.55 -2.03 16.45
C VAL A 571 4.57 -0.97 16.92
N THR A 572 3.29 -1.34 17.07
CA THR A 572 2.23 -0.40 17.45
C THR A 572 1.79 -0.56 18.91
N LEU A 573 1.19 0.49 19.46
CA LEU A 573 0.41 0.44 20.71
C LEU A 573 -1.03 0.89 20.43
N LEU A 574 -1.98 0.21 21.04
CA LEU A 574 -3.38 0.61 20.99
C LEU A 574 -3.69 1.60 22.13
N PRO A 575 -4.33 2.76 21.83
CA PRO A 575 -4.79 3.69 22.85
C PRO A 575 -6.09 3.18 23.49
N GLU A 576 -6.01 2.31 24.50
CA GLU A 576 -7.16 2.00 25.37
C GLU A 576 -7.22 2.94 26.59
N ARG A 577 -8.44 3.25 27.06
CA ARG A 577 -8.71 4.23 28.13
C ARG A 577 -7.96 3.99 29.45
N GLU A 578 -7.46 2.76 29.71
CA GLU A 578 -6.86 2.40 31.01
C GLU A 578 -5.62 1.49 30.95
N ARG A 579 -5.18 0.98 29.79
CA ARG A 579 -3.96 0.15 29.66
C ARG A 579 -3.26 0.38 28.31
N LYS A 580 -1.93 0.46 28.32
CA LYS A 580 -1.10 0.39 27.09
C LYS A 580 -0.96 -1.08 26.69
N ARG A 581 -1.55 -1.48 25.57
CA ARG A 581 -1.41 -2.83 25.02
C ARG A 581 -0.62 -2.81 23.71
N PRO A 582 0.27 -3.78 23.49
CA PRO A 582 0.86 -4.03 22.18
C PRO A 582 -0.24 -4.14 21.13
N GLY A 583 -0.05 -3.45 20.01
CA GLY A 583 -0.82 -3.66 18.79
C GLY A 583 -0.03 -4.57 17.83
N THR A 584 -0.55 -4.68 16.60
CA THR A 584 0.08 -5.44 15.52
C THR A 584 1.42 -4.85 15.11
N VAL A 585 2.25 -5.66 14.47
CA VAL A 585 3.50 -5.18 13.85
C VAL A 585 3.26 -4.92 12.38
N ASN A 586 3.36 -3.66 11.99
CA ASN A 586 3.27 -3.27 10.60
C ASN A 586 4.59 -3.56 9.88
N ILE A 587 4.48 -4.06 8.66
CA ILE A 587 5.63 -4.44 7.83
C ILE A 587 5.51 -3.68 6.51
N TRP A 588 6.50 -2.87 6.19
CA TRP A 588 6.57 -2.13 4.93
C TRP A 588 7.77 -2.57 4.10
N LYS A 589 7.52 -3.00 2.86
CA LYS A 589 8.52 -3.19 1.82
C LYS A 589 8.88 -1.83 1.21
N LEU A 590 10.13 -1.43 1.34
CA LEU A 590 10.62 -0.11 0.97
C LEU A 590 11.47 -0.10 -0.30
N ALA A 591 12.12 -1.23 -0.61
CA ALA A 591 12.85 -1.42 -1.85
C ALA A 591 12.25 -2.61 -2.62
N GLU A 592 11.79 -2.35 -3.83
CA GLU A 592 11.71 -3.36 -4.88
C GLU A 592 13.00 -3.21 -5.70
N GLY A 593 14.08 -3.89 -5.31
CA GLY A 593 15.35 -3.93 -6.06
C GLY A 593 15.94 -2.58 -6.52
N SER A 594 16.99 -2.64 -7.34
CA SER A 594 17.36 -1.49 -8.19
C SER A 594 16.31 -1.33 -9.30
N LEU A 595 16.21 -0.15 -9.93
CA LEU A 595 15.38 0.00 -11.14
C LEU A 595 15.77 -1.03 -12.21
N GLU A 596 17.06 -1.33 -12.30
CA GLU A 596 17.64 -2.38 -13.15
C GLU A 596 17.14 -3.78 -12.79
N ARG A 597 17.14 -4.17 -11.50
CA ARG A 597 16.58 -5.46 -11.05
C ARG A 597 15.09 -5.58 -11.31
N ARG A 598 14.32 -4.52 -11.05
CA ARG A 598 12.90 -4.48 -11.43
C ARG A 598 12.68 -4.60 -12.93
N MET A 599 13.50 -3.94 -13.74
CA MET A 599 13.39 -4.02 -15.20
C MET A 599 13.73 -5.42 -15.71
N CYS A 600 14.71 -6.10 -15.11
CA CYS A 600 15.08 -7.48 -15.44
C CYS A 600 14.03 -8.50 -14.96
N ASP A 601 13.49 -8.33 -13.75
CA ASP A 601 12.44 -9.19 -13.20
C ASP A 601 11.12 -9.04 -14.00
N TRP A 602 10.80 -7.82 -14.47
CA TRP A 602 9.65 -7.58 -15.35
C TRP A 602 9.84 -8.10 -16.79
N ALA A 603 11.08 -8.20 -17.25
CA ALA A 603 11.42 -8.64 -18.61
C ALA A 603 11.74 -10.14 -18.70
N ASP A 604 11.72 -10.88 -17.58
CA ASP A 604 12.16 -12.28 -17.48
C ASP A 604 13.60 -12.49 -18.00
N GLY A 605 14.48 -11.51 -17.72
CA GLY A 605 15.88 -11.47 -18.17
C GLY A 605 16.19 -10.37 -19.21
N GLY A 606 17.45 -10.29 -19.64
CA GLY A 606 17.87 -9.41 -20.74
C GLY A 606 17.53 -10.01 -22.10
N LEU A 607 17.60 -9.21 -23.18
CA LEU A 607 17.46 -9.74 -24.55
C LEU A 607 18.53 -10.80 -24.81
N SER A 608 18.14 -11.93 -25.40
CA SER A 608 19.11 -12.89 -25.92
C SER A 608 19.94 -12.29 -27.06
N ASP A 609 21.11 -12.84 -27.35
CA ASP A 609 21.95 -12.40 -28.48
C ASP A 609 21.18 -12.43 -29.83
N ALA A 610 20.23 -13.35 -29.98
CA ALA A 610 19.37 -13.45 -31.15
C ALA A 610 18.32 -12.33 -31.20
N GLU A 611 17.68 -12.01 -30.07
CA GLU A 611 16.70 -10.92 -29.98
C GLU A 611 17.37 -9.55 -30.06
N TRP A 612 18.58 -9.40 -29.53
CA TRP A 612 19.36 -8.17 -29.68
C TRP A 612 19.64 -7.88 -31.15
N LYS A 613 20.08 -8.88 -31.93
CA LYS A 613 20.26 -8.73 -33.39
C LYS A 613 18.96 -8.45 -34.15
N GLN A 614 17.83 -8.89 -33.61
CA GLN A 614 16.51 -8.70 -34.24
C GLN A 614 15.92 -7.32 -33.96
N TYR A 615 16.14 -6.76 -32.77
CA TYR A 615 15.47 -5.54 -32.30
C TYR A 615 16.41 -4.35 -32.13
N VAL A 616 17.72 -4.60 -32.09
CA VAL A 616 18.79 -3.60 -32.02
C VAL A 616 19.60 -3.70 -33.31
N ASP A 617 20.08 -2.56 -33.79
CA ASP A 617 20.88 -2.47 -35.01
C ASP A 617 22.15 -3.35 -34.92
N GLU A 618 22.49 -4.07 -36.01
CA GLU A 618 23.65 -4.97 -36.06
C GLU A 618 24.99 -4.27 -35.81
N SER A 619 25.04 -2.94 -35.88
CA SER A 619 26.23 -2.14 -35.56
C SER A 619 26.47 -1.91 -34.06
N VAL A 620 25.55 -2.34 -33.20
CA VAL A 620 25.65 -2.19 -31.74
C VAL A 620 26.03 -3.54 -31.11
N ASP A 621 27.21 -3.59 -30.50
CA ASP A 621 27.69 -4.77 -29.77
C ASP A 621 26.67 -5.24 -28.72
N TYR A 622 26.55 -6.56 -28.56
CA TYR A 622 25.65 -7.16 -27.58
C TYR A 622 26.03 -6.75 -26.15
N ILE A 623 25.05 -6.22 -25.42
CA ILE A 623 25.17 -5.90 -23.99
C ILE A 623 24.07 -6.64 -23.24
N ASP A 624 24.46 -7.56 -22.36
CA ASP A 624 23.53 -8.19 -21.44
C ASP A 624 23.21 -7.20 -20.30
N LEU A 625 22.07 -6.53 -20.44
CA LEU A 625 21.57 -5.52 -19.50
C LEU A 625 21.17 -6.08 -18.13
N CYS A 626 21.11 -7.42 -17.97
CA CYS A 626 20.71 -8.08 -16.73
C CYS A 626 21.83 -8.94 -16.13
N LYS A 627 23.06 -8.82 -16.65
CA LYS A 627 24.21 -9.61 -16.21
C LYS A 627 24.61 -9.28 -14.77
N GLY A 628 24.57 -10.29 -13.89
CA GLY A 628 24.91 -10.16 -12.46
C GLY A 628 23.77 -9.63 -11.58
N VAL A 629 22.57 -9.51 -12.13
CA VAL A 629 21.36 -9.09 -11.43
C VAL A 629 20.52 -10.29 -11.00
N THR A 630 20.69 -11.46 -11.62
CA THR A 630 19.96 -12.72 -11.33
C THR A 630 20.77 -13.76 -10.56
N GLU A 631 22.04 -13.47 -10.23
CA GLU A 631 22.82 -14.16 -9.19
C GLU A 631 22.58 -13.51 -7.82
#